data_AF-A0AA35E1F8-F1
#
_entry.id   AF-A0AA35E1F8-F1
#
_cell.length_a   1.000
_cell.length_b   1.000
_cell.length_c   1.000
_cell.angle_alpha   90.00
_cell.angle_beta   90.00
_cell.angle_gamma   90.00
#
_symmetry.space_group_name_H-M   'P 1'
#
loop_
_entity.id
_entity.type
_entity.pdbx_description
1 polymer ?
#
loop_
_entity_poly.entity_id
_entity_poly.type
_entity_poly.pdbx_seq_one_letter_code
_entity_poly.pdbx_strand_id
1 'polypeptide(L)'
;MLNDVNGDLVNLYRIVQNHLEEFVRQFKWALSSRQVFEWLKMTRPETLTDIQRAARFYYLQQNAFGARIEGQTFGTATTTPPGLNLLRLEEPLSAAHLRLASTFIEHLSWQACIERYDRPDIRRIFADYHIETTDIRYTVGGGKGSDAKEVLIFSWDVDAEPAGLF
;
A
#
# COMPACT_ATOMS: atom_id res chain seq x y z
N MET A 1 -6.37 -3.86 12.99
CA MET A 1 -5.46 -2.70 13.18
C MET A 1 -4.55 -2.65 11.97
N LEU A 2 -4.28 -1.45 11.46
CA LEU A 2 -3.34 -1.16 10.39
C LEU A 2 -2.26 -0.25 10.96
N ASN A 3 -0.99 -0.62 10.85
CA ASN A 3 0.13 0.20 11.31
C ASN A 3 1.09 0.44 10.16
N ASP A 4 1.53 1.67 9.97
CA ASP A 4 2.58 2.01 9.01
C ASP A 4 3.57 2.99 9.64
N VAL A 5 4.85 2.85 9.33
CA VAL A 5 5.90 3.77 9.78
C VAL A 5 5.92 5.07 8.96
N ASN A 6 5.35 5.04 7.75
CA ASN A 6 5.24 6.17 6.86
C ASN A 6 4.04 7.04 7.22
N GLY A 7 4.31 8.22 7.77
CA GLY A 7 3.28 9.20 8.14
C GLY A 7 2.46 9.74 6.96
N ASP A 8 2.93 9.61 5.71
CA ASP A 8 2.17 10.05 4.53
C ASP A 8 0.90 9.22 4.32
N LEU A 9 0.91 7.93 4.69
CA LEU A 9 -0.27 7.08 4.61
C LEU A 9 -1.35 7.53 5.60
N VAL A 10 -0.94 7.80 6.85
CA VAL A 10 -1.83 8.31 7.89
C VAL A 10 -2.37 9.69 7.52
N ASN A 11 -1.51 10.55 6.95
CA ASN A 11 -1.92 11.85 6.43
C ASN A 11 -2.97 11.72 5.32
N LEU A 12 -2.77 10.81 4.35
CA LEU A 12 -3.76 10.54 3.30
C LEU A 12 -5.12 10.14 3.90
N TYR A 13 -5.15 9.19 4.85
CA TYR A 13 -6.40 8.78 5.48
C TYR A 13 -7.11 9.92 6.22
N ARG A 14 -6.35 10.74 6.97
CA ARG A 14 -6.91 11.90 7.68
C ARG A 14 -7.51 12.92 6.72
N ILE A 15 -6.85 13.19 5.59
CA ILE A 15 -7.36 14.10 4.56
C ILE A 15 -8.59 13.54 3.87
N VAL A 16 -8.60 12.26 3.48
CA VAL A 16 -9.76 11.61 2.87
C VAL A 16 -10.96 11.60 3.83
N GLN A 17 -10.74 11.40 5.14
CA GLN A 17 -11.80 11.41 6.14
C GLN A 17 -12.45 12.78 6.30
N ASN A 18 -11.67 13.86 6.31
CA ASN A 18 -12.15 15.19 6.71
C ASN A 18 -12.35 16.17 5.53
N HIS A 19 -11.69 15.93 4.40
CA HIS A 19 -11.55 16.86 3.27
C HIS A 19 -11.55 16.12 1.93
N LEU A 20 -12.43 15.12 1.76
CA LEU A 20 -12.52 14.31 0.54
C LEU A 20 -12.71 15.17 -0.71
N GLU A 21 -13.62 16.13 -0.66
CA GLU A 21 -13.93 16.99 -1.80
C GLU A 21 -12.72 17.83 -2.23
N GLU A 22 -12.02 18.46 -1.29
CA GLU A 22 -10.81 19.23 -1.59
C GLU A 22 -9.68 18.34 -2.10
N PHE A 23 -9.60 17.10 -1.62
CA PHE A 23 -8.61 16.12 -2.07
C PHE A 23 -8.87 15.72 -3.51
N VAL A 24 -10.11 15.31 -3.84
CA VAL A 24 -10.52 14.98 -5.22
C VAL A 24 -10.29 16.18 -6.15
N ARG A 25 -10.53 17.40 -5.66
CA ARG A 25 -10.29 18.63 -6.42
C ARG A 25 -8.83 18.83 -6.83
N GLN A 26 -7.84 18.32 -6.08
CA GLN A 26 -6.43 18.36 -6.49
C GLN A 26 -6.19 17.66 -7.82
N PHE A 27 -7.07 16.72 -8.18
CA PHE A 27 -6.90 15.88 -9.35
C PHE A 27 -7.90 16.16 -10.48
N LYS A 28 -8.78 17.16 -10.37
CA LYS A 28 -9.82 17.41 -11.38
C LYS A 28 -9.30 17.48 -12.83
N TRP A 29 -8.07 17.96 -13.03
CA TRP A 29 -7.39 18.05 -14.33
C TRP A 29 -6.01 17.42 -14.33
N ALA A 30 -5.70 16.55 -13.36
CA ALA A 30 -4.40 15.92 -13.33
C ALA A 30 -4.25 14.93 -14.49
N LEU A 31 -3.07 14.91 -15.09
CA LEU A 31 -2.72 13.98 -16.16
C LEU A 31 -1.67 13.01 -15.65
N SER A 32 -1.77 11.74 -16.04
CA SER A 32 -0.68 10.78 -15.87
C SER A 32 0.46 11.16 -16.82
N SER A 33 1.57 11.65 -16.25
CA SER A 33 2.74 12.10 -17.02
C SER A 33 4.01 11.71 -16.30
N ARG A 34 4.95 11.12 -17.05
CA ARG A 34 6.28 10.77 -16.54
C ARG A 34 7.02 11.99 -16.01
N GLN A 35 6.93 13.13 -16.71
CA GLN A 35 7.60 14.36 -16.28
C GLN A 35 7.02 14.89 -14.97
N VAL A 36 5.69 14.88 -14.82
CA VAL A 36 5.00 15.29 -13.59
C VAL A 36 5.35 14.36 -12.44
N PHE A 37 5.40 13.05 -12.69
CA PHE A 37 5.82 12.07 -11.70
C PHE A 37 7.23 12.33 -11.16
N GLU A 38 8.21 12.57 -12.04
CA GLU A 38 9.58 12.87 -11.61
C GLU A 38 9.67 14.19 -10.83
N TRP A 39 8.93 15.23 -11.24
CA TRP A 39 8.86 16.49 -10.48
C TRP A 39 8.25 16.30 -9.08
N LEU A 40 7.16 15.54 -8.97
CA LEU A 40 6.54 15.23 -7.69
C LEU A 40 7.49 14.42 -6.80
N LYS A 41 8.23 13.46 -7.37
CA LYS A 41 9.24 12.68 -6.65
C LYS A 41 10.35 13.58 -6.07
N MET A 42 10.83 14.56 -6.84
CA MET A 42 11.82 15.55 -6.40
C MET A 42 11.30 16.60 -5.41
N THR A 43 9.98 16.78 -5.33
CA THR A 43 9.37 17.81 -4.46
C THR A 43 9.57 17.46 -2.99
N ARG A 44 10.03 18.46 -2.21
CA ARG A 44 10.23 18.35 -0.76
C ARG A 44 8.89 18.35 -0.02
N PRO A 45 8.48 17.24 0.63
CA PRO A 45 7.17 17.11 1.26
C PRO A 45 6.90 18.16 2.35
N GLU A 46 7.93 18.66 3.01
CA GLU A 46 7.85 19.62 4.11
C GLU A 46 7.37 21.01 3.64
N THR A 47 7.51 21.29 2.34
CA THR A 47 7.04 22.53 1.72
C THR A 47 5.56 22.50 1.34
N LEU A 48 4.92 21.32 1.47
CA LEU A 48 3.55 21.09 1.04
C LEU A 48 2.60 21.11 2.24
N THR A 49 1.39 21.64 2.01
CA THR A 49 0.27 21.45 2.93
C THR A 49 -0.06 19.95 3.06
N ASP A 50 -0.72 19.58 4.16
CA ASP A 50 -1.12 18.18 4.41
C ASP A 50 -1.92 17.59 3.24
N ILE A 51 -2.85 18.36 2.66
CA ILE A 51 -3.64 17.93 1.51
C ILE A 51 -2.80 17.74 0.23
N GLN A 52 -1.84 18.63 -0.02
CA GLN A 52 -0.93 18.51 -1.17
C GLN A 52 0.02 17.33 -0.98
N ARG A 53 0.47 17.07 0.25
CA ARG A 53 1.32 15.93 0.58
C ARG A 53 0.57 14.61 0.39
N ALA A 54 -0.68 14.54 0.85
CA ALA A 54 -1.57 13.41 0.58
C ALA A 54 -1.78 13.20 -0.93
N ALA A 55 -2.07 14.28 -1.68
CA ALA A 55 -2.29 14.20 -3.11
C ALA A 55 -1.04 13.75 -3.88
N ARG A 56 0.13 14.28 -3.50
CA ARG A 56 1.43 13.85 -4.03
C ARG A 56 1.67 12.36 -3.77
N PHE A 57 1.51 11.92 -2.53
CA PHE A 57 1.70 10.52 -2.15
C PHE A 57 0.81 9.61 -2.98
N TYR A 58 -0.48 9.93 -3.08
CA TYR A 58 -1.44 9.17 -3.87
C TYR A 58 -1.08 9.15 -5.37
N TYR A 59 -0.69 10.29 -5.95
CA TYR A 59 -0.29 10.36 -7.37
C TYR A 59 0.90 9.44 -7.67
N LEU A 60 1.95 9.52 -6.84
CA LEU A 60 3.13 8.68 -6.99
C LEU A 60 2.75 7.21 -6.86
N GLN A 61 1.89 6.89 -5.89
CA GLN A 61 1.52 5.51 -5.61
C GLN A 61 0.73 4.86 -6.75
N GLN A 62 -0.15 5.62 -7.42
CA GLN A 62 -0.95 5.14 -8.55
C GLN A 62 -0.17 5.03 -9.86
N ASN A 63 0.88 5.85 -10.04
CA ASN A 63 1.67 5.87 -11.27
C ASN A 63 3.01 5.12 -11.14
N ALA A 64 3.36 4.62 -9.95
CA ALA A 64 4.55 3.82 -9.75
C ALA A 64 4.36 2.38 -10.24
N PHE A 65 5.37 1.83 -10.91
CA PHE A 65 5.40 0.42 -11.30
C PHE A 65 5.32 -0.48 -10.07
N GLY A 66 4.35 -1.39 -10.05
CA GLY A 66 4.12 -2.32 -8.94
C GLY A 66 3.79 -1.63 -7.61
N ALA A 67 3.31 -0.37 -7.64
CA ALA A 67 2.94 0.39 -6.46
C ALA A 67 4.05 0.40 -5.37
N ARG A 68 5.31 0.51 -5.78
CA ARG A 68 6.43 0.56 -4.82
C ARG A 68 6.46 1.88 -4.05
N ILE A 69 6.89 1.84 -2.80
CA ILE A 69 7.13 3.03 -1.98
C ILE A 69 8.59 3.50 -2.14
N GLU A 70 9.53 2.56 -2.13
CA GLU A 70 10.95 2.83 -2.37
C GLU A 70 11.38 2.45 -3.79
N GLY A 71 12.38 3.17 -4.33
CA GLY A 71 12.88 2.90 -5.68
C GLY A 71 11.83 3.09 -6.78
N GLN A 72 10.86 3.98 -6.55
CA GLN A 72 9.74 4.24 -7.45
C GLN A 72 10.19 4.55 -8.88
N THR A 73 9.61 3.83 -9.85
CA THR A 73 9.76 4.09 -11.29
C THR A 73 8.37 4.30 -11.89
N PHE A 74 8.25 5.19 -12.88
CA PHE A 74 6.96 5.43 -13.53
C PHE A 74 6.51 4.21 -14.34
N GLY A 75 5.34 3.67 -13.98
CA GLY A 75 4.72 2.51 -14.60
C GLY A 75 4.04 2.84 -15.91
N THR A 76 4.21 1.97 -16.91
CA THR A 76 3.53 2.06 -18.21
C THR A 76 3.09 0.69 -18.64
N ALA A 77 1.91 0.59 -19.24
CA ALA A 77 1.43 -0.62 -19.90
C ALA A 77 0.98 -0.26 -21.31
N THR A 78 1.23 -1.14 -22.29
CA THR A 78 0.76 -0.98 -23.67
C THR A 78 -0.67 -1.48 -23.85
N THR A 79 -1.14 -2.31 -22.92
CA THR A 79 -2.42 -3.03 -22.97
C THR A 79 -3.46 -2.50 -21.98
N THR A 80 -3.09 -1.57 -21.10
CA THR A 80 -3.95 -1.07 -20.03
C THR A 80 -3.84 0.45 -19.95
N PRO A 81 -4.96 1.19 -19.85
CA PRO A 81 -4.91 2.63 -19.65
C PRO A 81 -4.20 2.99 -18.33
N PRO A 82 -3.70 4.23 -18.18
CA PRO A 82 -3.10 4.69 -16.93
C PRO A 82 -4.04 4.47 -15.74
N GLY A 83 -3.50 3.96 -14.62
CA GLY A 83 -4.29 3.59 -13.43
C GLY A 83 -4.95 4.77 -12.72
N LEU A 84 -4.50 6.00 -12.99
CA LEU A 84 -5.09 7.22 -12.44
C LEU A 84 -6.38 7.60 -13.21
N ASN A 85 -7.50 6.94 -12.89
CA ASN A 85 -8.81 7.35 -13.40
C ASN A 85 -9.54 8.24 -12.39
N LEU A 86 -9.45 9.54 -12.62
CA LEU A 86 -9.83 10.59 -11.68
C LEU A 86 -11.34 10.79 -11.59
N LEU A 87 -12.06 10.41 -12.65
CA LEU A 87 -13.53 10.41 -12.68
C LEU A 87 -14.14 9.30 -11.80
N ARG A 88 -13.30 8.36 -11.33
CA ARG A 88 -13.72 7.23 -10.49
C ARG A 88 -12.94 7.15 -9.19
N LEU A 89 -12.29 8.22 -8.73
CA LEU A 89 -11.54 8.19 -7.47
C LEU A 89 -12.41 7.93 -6.24
N GLU A 90 -13.65 8.39 -6.27
CA GLU A 90 -14.57 8.27 -5.15
C GLU A 90 -14.96 6.81 -4.86
N GLU A 91 -15.07 5.97 -5.89
CA GLU A 91 -15.41 4.54 -5.74
C GLU A 91 -14.36 3.76 -4.91
N PRO A 92 -13.06 3.70 -5.26
CA PRO A 92 -12.05 3.01 -4.49
C PRO A 92 -11.81 3.67 -3.13
N LEU A 93 -11.92 5.00 -3.02
CA LEU A 93 -11.80 5.70 -1.73
C LEU A 93 -12.96 5.34 -0.80
N SER A 94 -14.19 5.25 -1.30
CA SER A 94 -15.36 4.84 -0.53
C SER A 94 -15.26 3.37 -0.11
N ALA A 95 -14.83 2.48 -1.02
CA ALA A 95 -14.60 1.08 -0.71
C ALA A 95 -13.51 0.90 0.35
N ALA A 96 -12.40 1.64 0.24
CA ALA A 96 -11.34 1.65 1.25
C ALA A 96 -11.84 2.20 2.59
N HIS A 97 -12.63 3.27 2.59
CA HIS A 97 -13.23 3.83 3.80
C HIS A 97 -14.10 2.79 4.51
N LEU A 98 -15.02 2.13 3.79
CA LEU A 98 -15.88 1.09 4.38
C LEU A 98 -15.06 -0.08 4.96
N ARG A 99 -14.01 -0.50 4.27
CA ARG A 99 -13.12 -1.57 4.75
C ARG A 99 -12.35 -1.16 6.01
N LEU A 100 -12.01 0.12 6.15
CA LEU A 100 -11.16 0.63 7.23
C LEU A 100 -11.96 1.27 8.37
N ALA A 101 -13.27 1.47 8.21
CA ALA A 101 -14.12 2.16 9.18
C ALA A 101 -14.08 1.55 10.59
N SER A 102 -13.85 0.24 10.70
CA SER A 102 -13.73 -0.50 11.97
C SER A 102 -12.28 -0.83 12.36
N THR A 103 -11.29 -0.22 11.70
CA THR A 103 -9.87 -0.51 11.89
C THR A 103 -9.15 0.62 12.62
N PHE A 104 -8.42 0.30 13.70
CA PHE A 104 -7.45 1.23 14.29
C PHE A 104 -6.28 1.46 13.34
N ILE A 105 -5.97 2.71 13.01
CA ILE A 105 -4.81 3.11 12.19
C ILE A 105 -3.75 3.71 13.11
N GLU A 106 -2.56 3.11 13.13
CA GLU A 106 -1.44 3.46 14.00
C GLU A 106 -0.23 3.95 13.19
N HIS A 107 0.57 4.84 13.81
CA HIS A 107 1.85 5.33 13.26
C HIS A 107 2.99 4.99 14.22
N LEU A 108 3.29 3.70 14.36
CA LEU A 108 4.30 3.19 15.29
C LEU A 108 5.39 2.42 14.54
N SER A 109 6.57 2.34 15.15
CA SER A 109 7.56 1.33 14.73
C SER A 109 6.98 -0.06 14.94
N TRP A 110 7.45 -1.03 14.15
CA TRP A 110 6.94 -2.41 14.25
C TRP A 110 7.15 -3.00 15.65
N GLN A 111 8.23 -2.64 16.35
CA GLN A 111 8.50 -3.11 17.72
C GLN A 111 7.44 -2.60 18.70
N ALA A 112 7.14 -1.30 18.67
CA ALA A 112 6.15 -0.68 19.55
C ALA A 112 4.74 -1.18 19.24
N CYS A 113 4.47 -1.44 17.97
CA CYS A 113 3.23 -2.06 17.50
C CYS A 113 3.06 -3.48 18.10
N ILE A 114 4.08 -4.35 18.00
CA ILE A 114 4.03 -5.69 18.58
C ILE A 114 3.87 -5.62 20.10
N GLU A 115 4.67 -4.82 20.81
CA GLU A 115 4.57 -4.68 22.27
C GLU A 115 3.15 -4.30 22.74
N ARG A 116 2.50 -3.42 21.97
CA ARG A 116 1.16 -2.92 22.27
C ARG A 116 0.07 -3.95 21.99
N TYR A 117 0.16 -4.72 20.91
CA TYR A 117 -0.93 -5.57 20.42
C TYR A 117 -0.69 -7.07 20.55
N ASP A 118 0.52 -7.50 20.92
CA ASP A 118 0.81 -8.91 21.20
C ASP A 118 0.07 -9.33 22.47
N ARG A 119 -1.06 -10.02 22.27
CA ARG A 119 -2.00 -10.44 23.30
C ARG A 119 -2.40 -11.89 23.06
N PRO A 120 -2.75 -12.65 24.12
CA PRO A 120 -3.14 -14.05 23.97
C PRO A 120 -4.24 -14.27 22.93
N ASP A 121 -5.22 -13.38 22.84
CA ASP A 121 -6.29 -13.47 21.84
C ASP A 121 -5.80 -13.31 20.41
N ILE A 122 -4.86 -12.41 20.15
CA ILE A 122 -4.25 -12.24 18.83
C ILE A 122 -3.47 -13.50 18.46
N ARG A 123 -2.62 -14.01 19.37
CA ARG A 123 -1.88 -15.25 19.14
C ARG A 123 -2.82 -16.43 18.87
N ARG A 124 -3.94 -16.52 19.60
CA ARG A 124 -4.96 -17.56 19.41
C ARG A 124 -5.56 -17.53 18.00
N ILE A 125 -5.89 -16.35 17.47
CA ILE A 125 -6.45 -16.24 16.11
C ILE A 125 -5.44 -16.76 15.06
N PHE A 126 -4.14 -16.56 15.28
CA PHE A 126 -3.10 -17.05 14.37
C PHE A 126 -2.62 -18.47 14.66
N ALA A 127 -2.96 -19.06 15.83
CA ALA A 127 -2.46 -20.37 16.25
C ALA A 127 -3.00 -21.52 15.39
N ASP A 128 -4.19 -21.33 14.80
CA ASP A 128 -4.85 -22.33 13.95
C ASP A 128 -4.36 -22.25 12.49
N TYR A 129 -3.56 -21.24 12.12
CA TYR A 129 -2.99 -21.14 10.78
C TYR A 129 -1.73 -21.98 10.70
N HIS A 130 -1.61 -22.78 9.64
CA HIS A 130 -0.35 -23.41 9.28
C HIS A 130 0.60 -22.34 8.73
N ILE A 131 1.80 -22.23 9.30
CA ILE A 131 2.79 -21.22 8.94
C ILE A 131 4.13 -21.88 8.70
N GLU A 132 4.68 -21.69 7.50
CA GLU A 132 5.99 -22.19 7.12
C GLU A 132 6.86 -21.09 6.50
N THR A 133 8.15 -21.36 6.36
CA THR A 133 9.06 -20.47 5.63
C THR A 133 9.76 -21.21 4.53
N THR A 134 9.84 -20.60 3.35
CA THR A 134 10.56 -21.14 2.20
C THR A 134 11.67 -20.19 1.76
N ASP A 135 12.79 -20.76 1.33
CA ASP A 135 13.88 -19.99 0.74
C ASP A 135 13.55 -19.70 -0.72
N ILE A 136 13.52 -18.43 -1.09
CA ILE A 136 13.24 -17.98 -2.46
C ILE A 136 14.41 -17.18 -3.01
N ARG A 137 14.53 -17.18 -4.34
CA ARG A 137 15.38 -16.23 -5.05
C ARG A 137 14.52 -15.13 -5.63
N TYR A 138 14.46 -14.00 -4.93
CA TYR A 138 13.65 -12.86 -5.35
C TYR A 138 14.37 -12.07 -6.45
N THR A 139 13.69 -11.79 -7.56
CA THR A 139 14.26 -11.06 -8.70
C THR A 139 13.29 -9.98 -9.19
N VAL A 140 13.77 -8.77 -9.39
CA VAL A 140 12.98 -7.66 -9.95
C VAL A 140 13.44 -7.38 -11.38
N GLY A 141 12.50 -7.39 -12.33
CA GLY A 141 12.72 -6.84 -13.68
C GLY A 141 13.90 -7.43 -14.45
N GLY A 142 14.19 -8.72 -14.26
CA GLY A 142 15.31 -9.41 -14.92
C GLY A 142 16.71 -9.08 -14.38
N GLY A 143 16.82 -8.42 -13.22
CA GLY A 143 18.10 -8.17 -12.54
C GLY A 143 18.74 -9.42 -11.91
N LYS A 144 19.87 -9.25 -11.22
CA LYS A 144 20.44 -10.33 -10.38
C LYS A 144 19.52 -10.59 -9.19
N GLY A 145 19.11 -11.85 -9.01
CA GLY A 145 18.28 -12.26 -7.89
C GLY A 145 19.04 -12.20 -6.56
N SER A 146 18.32 -11.86 -5.48
CA SER A 146 18.81 -11.90 -4.11
C SER A 146 18.16 -13.06 -3.36
N ASP A 147 18.92 -13.68 -2.47
CA ASP A 147 18.36 -14.70 -1.58
C ASP A 147 17.44 -14.02 -0.56
N ALA A 148 16.24 -14.56 -0.39
CA ALA A 148 15.23 -14.07 0.52
C ALA A 148 14.47 -15.24 1.16
N LYS A 149 13.83 -14.99 2.29
CA LYS A 149 12.92 -15.94 2.93
C LYS A 149 11.50 -15.40 2.82
N GLU A 150 10.59 -16.25 2.41
CA GLU A 150 9.16 -15.94 2.35
C GLU A 150 8.42 -16.72 3.43
N VAL A 151 7.51 -16.05 4.13
CA VAL A 151 6.61 -16.68 5.11
C VAL A 151 5.33 -17.06 4.38
N LEU A 152 4.98 -18.34 4.42
CA LEU A 152 3.75 -18.89 3.87
C LEU A 152 2.77 -19.09 5.02
N ILE A 153 1.59 -18.46 4.90
CA ILE A 153 0.49 -18.62 5.85
C ILE A 153 -0.68 -19.23 5.08
N PHE A 154 -1.06 -20.45 5.44
CA PHE A 154 -2.10 -21.19 4.74
C PHE A 154 -3.45 -20.93 5.41
N SER A 155 -4.44 -20.54 4.61
CA SER A 155 -5.81 -20.30 5.07
C SER A 155 -6.74 -21.51 4.88
N TRP A 156 -6.16 -22.66 4.56
CA TRP A 156 -6.83 -23.94 4.37
C TRP A 156 -5.98 -25.06 5.00
N ASP A 157 -6.59 -26.22 5.19
CA ASP A 157 -5.92 -27.41 5.72
C ASP A 157 -5.04 -28.05 4.64
N VAL A 158 -3.73 -27.88 4.77
CA VAL A 158 -2.72 -28.40 3.84
C VAL A 158 -2.59 -29.92 3.86
N ASP A 159 -2.96 -30.59 4.95
CA ASP A 159 -2.89 -32.05 5.06
C ASP A 159 -4.13 -32.70 4.47
N ALA A 160 -5.30 -32.05 4.60
CA ALA A 160 -6.55 -32.52 4.00
C ALA A 160 -6.67 -32.17 2.50
N GLU A 161 -6.12 -31.02 2.09
CA GLU A 161 -6.16 -30.50 0.72
C GLU A 161 -4.76 -30.08 0.26
N PRO A 162 -3.87 -31.06 -0.04
CA PRO A 162 -2.53 -30.77 -0.52
C PRO A 162 -2.62 -30.00 -1.84
N ALA A 163 -1.81 -28.95 -1.98
CA ALA A 163 -1.79 -28.12 -3.18
C ALA A 163 -1.51 -29.00 -4.41
N GLY A 164 -2.54 -29.21 -5.24
CA GLY A 164 -2.42 -29.97 -6.47
C GLY A 164 -1.54 -29.24 -7.49
N LEU A 165 -0.55 -29.95 -8.04
CA LEU A 165 0.24 -29.52 -9.19
C LEU A 165 -0.70 -29.34 -10.40
N PHE A 166 -1.00 -28.09 -10.74
CA PHE A 166 -1.39 -27.72 -12.10
C PHE A 166 -0.14 -27.38 -12.92
#